data_AF-A0A2L2YFQ5-F1
#
_entry.id   AF-A0A2L2YFQ5-F1
#
_cell.length_a   1.000
_cell.length_b   1.000
_cell.length_c   1.000
_cell.angle_alpha   90.00
_cell.angle_beta   90.00
_cell.angle_gamma   90.00
#
_symmetry.space_group_name_H-M   'P 1'
#
loop_
_entity.id
_entity.type
_entity.pdbx_description
1 polymer ?
#
loop_
_entity_poly.entity_id
_entity_poly.type
_entity_poly.pdbx_seq_one_letter_code
_entity_poly.pdbx_strand_id
1 'polypeptide(L)'
;MEVIVCIAIISLWWILSLTIFLPFVILLILSKTLRDKWFTFIFTKCENPMNSPEFSRMRKKLFKLLEESLPNQRKVVPLKVLEIGIGEGANLQFYPENSTLTALDMNPSFIHHFNKNRKNYPQVYLDGVVVNYAEDMKEVPIDSFDV
;
A
#
# COMPACT_ATOMS: atom_id res chain seq x y z
N MET A 1 -32.20 37.46 -6.29
CA MET A 1 -31.81 36.62 -5.15
C MET A 1 -30.76 35.60 -5.56
N GLU A 2 -30.98 34.86 -6.65
CA GLU A 2 -30.06 33.85 -7.17
C GLU A 2 -28.64 34.37 -7.46
N VAL A 3 -28.50 35.50 -8.16
CA VAL A 3 -27.18 36.08 -8.49
C VAL A 3 -26.34 36.37 -7.24
N ILE A 4 -26.96 36.90 -6.18
CA ILE A 4 -26.28 37.21 -4.91
C ILE A 4 -25.81 35.91 -4.23
N VAL A 5 -26.66 34.88 -4.24
CA VAL A 5 -26.32 33.56 -3.69
C VAL A 5 -25.16 32.93 -4.47
N CYS A 6 -25.16 32.99 -5.80
CA CYS A 6 -24.05 32.50 -6.62
C CYS A 6 -22.74 33.22 -6.31
N ILE A 7 -22.76 34.56 -6.21
CA ILE A 7 -21.57 35.36 -5.86
C ILE A 7 -21.04 34.98 -4.47
N ALA A 8 -21.93 34.79 -3.49
CA ALA A 8 -21.55 34.38 -2.14
C ALA A 8 -20.89 32.99 -2.14
N ILE A 9 -21.45 32.02 -2.87
CA ILE A 9 -20.88 30.66 -2.99
C ILE A 9 -19.49 30.70 -3.65
N ILE A 10 -19.34 31.43 -4.76
CA ILE A 10 -18.06 31.55 -5.47
C ILE A 10 -17.02 32.22 -4.57
N SER A 11 -17.41 33.29 -3.87
CA SER A 11 -16.52 34.00 -2.95
C SER A 11 -16.06 33.08 -1.81
N LEU A 12 -16.98 32.31 -1.22
CA LEU A 12 -16.65 31.34 -0.19
C LEU A 12 -15.69 30.26 -0.72
N TRP A 13 -15.92 29.75 -1.93
CA TRP A 13 -15.05 28.75 -2.55
C TRP A 13 -13.62 29.28 -2.75
N TRP A 14 -13.47 30.51 -3.26
CA TRP A 14 -12.16 31.15 -3.40
C TRP A 14 -11.47 31.38 -2.05
N ILE A 15 -12.22 31.83 -1.03
CA ILE A 15 -11.68 32.02 0.32
C ILE A 15 -11.15 30.69 0.86
N LEU A 16 -11.94 29.60 0.81
CA LEU A 16 -11.51 28.29 1.27
C LEU A 16 -10.29 27.76 0.48
N SER A 17 -10.30 27.94 -0.85
CA SER A 17 -9.19 27.58 -1.73
C SER A 17 -7.88 28.24 -1.29
N LEU A 18 -7.89 29.57 -1.11
CA LEU A 18 -6.69 30.34 -0.83
C LEU A 18 -6.24 30.25 0.63
N THR A 19 -7.17 30.10 1.58
CA THR A 19 -6.86 30.13 3.03
C THR A 19 -6.65 28.76 3.65
N ILE A 20 -7.22 27.69 3.07
CA ILE A 20 -7.14 26.34 3.64
C ILE A 20 -6.43 25.40 2.67
N PHE A 21 -6.97 25.23 1.46
CA PHE A 21 -6.46 24.20 0.55
C PHE A 21 -5.07 24.51 0.02
N LEU A 22 -4.80 25.75 -0.39
CA LEU A 22 -3.50 26.15 -0.90
C LEU A 22 -2.39 26.01 0.16
N PRO A 23 -2.51 26.55 1.40
CA PRO A 23 -1.53 26.31 2.45
C PRO A 23 -1.35 24.83 2.78
N PHE A 24 -2.43 24.05 2.79
CA PHE A 24 -2.35 22.61 3.01
C PHE A 24 -1.54 21.89 1.92
N VAL A 25 -1.78 22.21 0.64
CA VAL A 25 -0.98 21.67 -0.46
C VAL A 25 0.48 22.09 -0.36
N ILE A 26 0.75 23.33 0.01
CA ILE A 26 2.12 23.81 0.26
C ILE A 26 2.78 22.99 1.38
N LEU A 27 2.08 22.71 2.48
CA LEU A 27 2.60 21.86 3.56
C LEU A 27 2.92 20.44 3.07
N LEU A 28 2.09 19.86 2.20
CA LEU A 28 2.35 18.54 1.59
C LEU A 28 3.55 18.58 0.62
N ILE A 29 3.80 19.68 -0.07
CA ILE A 29 4.99 19.84 -0.92
C ILE A 29 6.25 19.93 -0.06
N LEU A 30 6.21 20.76 0.99
CA LEU A 30 7.37 21.04 1.84
C LEU A 30 7.77 19.88 2.77
N SER A 31 6.81 19.08 3.23
CA SER A 31 7.06 18.00 4.18
C SER A 31 6.80 16.62 3.59
N LYS A 32 7.89 15.88 3.33
CA LYS A 32 7.80 14.47 2.90
C LYS A 32 7.02 13.64 3.92
N THR A 33 7.32 13.76 5.21
CA THR A 33 6.64 12.99 6.26
C THR A 33 5.14 13.27 6.32
N LEU A 34 4.72 14.53 6.16
CA LEU A 34 3.29 14.85 6.15
C LEU A 34 2.61 14.29 4.90
N ARG A 35 3.25 14.45 3.74
CA ARG A 35 2.77 13.90 2.48
C ARG A 35 2.61 12.38 2.52
N ASP A 36 3.62 11.69 3.04
CA ASP A 36 3.63 10.24 3.19
C ASP A 36 2.50 9.76 4.10
N LYS A 37 2.30 10.41 5.25
CA LYS A 37 1.19 10.11 6.17
C LYS A 37 -0.17 10.42 5.56
N TRP A 38 -0.30 11.54 4.86
CA TRP A 38 -1.53 11.94 4.20
C TRP A 38 -1.90 10.98 3.08
N PHE A 39 -0.92 10.61 2.24
CA PHE A 39 -1.10 9.62 1.19
C PHE A 39 -1.53 8.28 1.78
N THR A 40 -0.83 7.77 2.79
CA THR A 40 -1.26 6.54 3.49
C THR A 40 -2.67 6.70 4.05
N PHE A 41 -3.01 7.81 4.71
CA PHE A 41 -4.38 8.01 5.22
C PHE A 41 -5.44 7.89 4.12
N ILE A 42 -5.27 8.61 2.99
CA ILE A 42 -6.21 8.58 1.87
C ILE A 42 -6.26 7.18 1.24
N PHE A 43 -5.10 6.57 0.98
CA PHE A 43 -5.02 5.25 0.35
C PHE A 43 -5.75 4.20 1.18
N THR A 44 -5.53 4.21 2.49
CA THR A 44 -6.05 3.19 3.41
C THR A 44 -7.51 3.38 3.79
N LYS A 45 -7.99 4.63 3.84
CA LYS A 45 -9.37 4.95 4.23
C LYS A 45 -10.33 5.11 3.05
N CYS A 46 -9.83 5.47 1.88
CA CYS A 46 -10.67 5.78 0.72
C CYS A 46 -10.39 4.81 -0.44
N GLU A 47 -9.20 4.84 -1.03
CA GLU A 47 -8.93 4.08 -2.26
C GLU A 47 -9.02 2.57 -2.06
N ASN A 48 -8.36 2.03 -1.03
CA ASN A 48 -8.29 0.59 -0.82
C ASN A 48 -9.69 -0.01 -0.57
N PRO A 49 -10.55 0.53 0.33
CA PRO A 49 -11.91 0.02 0.49
C PRO A 49 -12.74 0.08 -0.80
N MET A 50 -12.66 1.17 -1.56
CA MET A 50 -13.44 1.37 -2.79
C MET A 50 -13.08 0.35 -3.88
N ASN A 51 -11.80 0.06 -4.04
CA ASN A 51 -11.32 -0.79 -5.13
C ASN A 51 -11.04 -2.26 -4.70
N SER A 52 -11.11 -2.55 -3.39
CA SER A 52 -10.78 -3.87 -2.84
C SER A 52 -11.54 -5.05 -3.47
N PRO A 53 -12.85 -4.97 -3.83
CA PRO A 53 -13.56 -6.14 -4.32
C PRO A 53 -13.06 -6.62 -5.69
N GLU A 54 -12.77 -5.68 -6.59
CA GLU A 54 -12.28 -5.98 -7.94
C GLU A 54 -10.85 -6.51 -7.88
N PHE A 55 -9.95 -5.81 -7.17
CA PHE A 55 -8.56 -6.23 -7.02
C PHE A 55 -8.44 -7.57 -6.29
N SER A 56 -9.31 -7.85 -5.30
CA SER A 56 -9.30 -9.13 -4.58
C SER A 56 -9.56 -10.32 -5.50
N ARG A 57 -10.46 -10.18 -6.47
CA ARG A 57 -10.74 -11.26 -7.44
C ARG A 57 -9.51 -11.54 -8.31
N MET A 58 -8.87 -10.49 -8.81
CA MET A 58 -7.68 -10.61 -9.66
C MET A 58 -6.50 -11.19 -8.87
N ARG A 59 -6.23 -10.66 -7.67
CA ARG A 59 -5.20 -11.19 -6.75
C ARG A 59 -5.41 -12.67 -6.48
N LYS A 60 -6.62 -13.08 -6.09
CA LYS A 60 -6.95 -14.48 -5.84
C LYS A 60 -6.64 -15.37 -7.05
N LYS A 61 -6.95 -14.90 -8.27
CA LYS A 61 -6.64 -15.65 -9.50
C LYS A 61 -5.12 -15.79 -9.72
N LEU A 62 -4.37 -14.70 -9.55
CA LEU A 62 -2.91 -14.70 -9.72
C LEU A 62 -2.21 -15.60 -8.70
N PHE A 63 -2.61 -15.51 -7.43
CA PHE A 63 -2.06 -16.37 -6.38
C PHE A 63 -2.44 -17.84 -6.54
N LYS A 64 -3.62 -18.16 -7.08
CA LYS A 64 -3.97 -19.53 -7.47
C LYS A 64 -3.05 -20.06 -8.59
N LEU A 65 -2.76 -19.23 -9.60
CA LEU A 65 -1.84 -19.59 -10.68
C LEU A 65 -0.41 -19.77 -10.16
N LEU A 66 0.02 -18.91 -9.23
CA LEU A 66 1.29 -19.07 -8.53
C LEU A 66 1.32 -20.44 -7.83
N GLU A 67 0.33 -20.75 -7.00
CA GLU A 67 0.25 -22.02 -6.27
C GLU A 67 0.26 -23.25 -7.20
N GLU A 68 -0.49 -23.20 -8.31
CA GLU A 68 -0.52 -24.27 -9.33
C GLU A 68 0.81 -24.45 -10.06
N SER A 69 1.61 -23.38 -10.19
CA SER A 69 2.93 -23.41 -10.83
C SER A 69 4.06 -23.89 -9.90
N LEU A 70 3.82 -23.94 -8.58
CA LEU A 70 4.82 -24.35 -7.61
C LEU A 70 5.02 -25.88 -7.66
N PRO A 71 6.27 -26.38 -7.71
CA PRO A 71 6.53 -27.81 -7.62
C PRO A 71 6.06 -28.38 -6.28
N ASN A 72 5.59 -29.63 -6.26
CA ASN A 72 5.02 -30.29 -5.07
C ASN A 72 5.93 -30.25 -3.82
N GLN A 73 7.26 -30.15 -4.00
CA GLN A 73 8.24 -30.04 -2.91
C GLN A 73 8.20 -28.69 -2.16
N ARG A 74 7.64 -27.63 -2.76
CA ARG A 74 7.44 -26.30 -2.13
C ARG A 74 6.36 -26.29 -1.06
N LYS A 75 5.64 -27.40 -0.85
CA LYS A 75 4.75 -27.57 0.31
C LYS A 75 5.55 -27.84 1.60
N VAL A 76 6.82 -28.20 1.49
CA VAL A 76 7.71 -28.51 2.63
C VAL A 76 8.72 -27.38 2.89
N VAL A 77 9.25 -26.77 1.83
CA VAL A 77 10.19 -25.64 1.92
C VAL A 77 9.42 -24.31 1.83
N PRO A 78 9.64 -23.35 2.73
CA PRO A 78 8.94 -22.06 2.67
C PRO A 78 9.19 -21.31 1.36
N LEU A 79 8.13 -20.76 0.77
CA LEU A 79 8.24 -19.90 -0.42
C LEU A 79 8.78 -18.54 0.01
N LYS A 80 9.93 -18.11 -0.51
CA LYS A 80 10.50 -16.79 -0.22
C LYS A 80 9.97 -15.76 -1.21
N VAL A 81 9.22 -14.79 -0.72
CA VAL A 81 8.55 -13.76 -1.54
C VAL A 81 9.11 -12.38 -1.23
N LEU A 82 9.39 -11.62 -2.28
CA LEU A 82 9.60 -10.18 -2.20
C LEU A 82 8.34 -9.45 -2.67
N GLU A 83 7.64 -8.77 -1.77
CA GLU A 83 6.52 -7.91 -2.17
C GLU A 83 7.00 -6.48 -2.38
N ILE A 84 6.88 -6.00 -3.63
CA ILE A 84 7.21 -4.65 -4.03
C ILE A 84 5.95 -3.76 -3.89
N GLY A 85 6.04 -2.74 -3.04
CA GLY A 85 4.90 -1.87 -2.73
C GLY A 85 3.91 -2.55 -1.78
N ILE A 86 4.37 -2.95 -0.59
CA ILE A 86 3.57 -3.72 0.36
C ILE A 86 2.26 -3.01 0.76
N GLY A 87 2.24 -1.67 0.82
CA GLY A 87 1.09 -0.90 1.30
C GLY A 87 0.60 -1.42 2.66
N GLU A 88 -0.72 -1.64 2.81
CA GLU A 88 -1.28 -2.28 4.02
C GLU A 88 -1.20 -3.81 4.05
N GLY A 89 -0.53 -4.44 3.07
CA GLY A 89 -0.48 -5.90 2.94
C GLY A 89 -1.77 -6.48 2.35
N ALA A 90 -2.30 -5.85 1.31
CA ALA A 90 -3.59 -6.25 0.74
C ALA A 90 -3.56 -7.60 -0.01
N ASN A 91 -2.35 -8.13 -0.27
CA ASN A 91 -2.11 -9.45 -0.82
C ASN A 91 -2.05 -10.56 0.24
N LEU A 92 -1.84 -10.23 1.53
CA LEU A 92 -1.51 -11.20 2.60
C LEU A 92 -2.47 -12.39 2.70
N GLN A 93 -3.76 -12.16 2.49
CA GLN A 93 -4.78 -13.22 2.54
C GLN A 93 -4.69 -14.26 1.42
N PHE A 94 -3.92 -13.99 0.36
CA PHE A 94 -3.82 -14.84 -0.83
C PHE A 94 -2.50 -15.59 -0.91
N TYR A 95 -1.54 -15.30 -0.04
CA TYR A 95 -0.27 -16.00 0.00
C TYR A 95 -0.50 -17.50 0.26
N PRO A 96 0.22 -18.39 -0.43
CA PRO A 96 0.23 -19.81 -0.10
C PRO A 96 0.66 -20.05 1.34
N GLU A 97 0.24 -21.17 1.91
CA GLU A 97 0.73 -21.63 3.21
C GLU A 97 2.26 -21.73 3.21
N ASN A 98 2.88 -21.48 4.37
CA ASN A 98 4.34 -21.53 4.55
C ASN A 98 5.09 -20.49 3.68
N SER A 99 4.53 -19.30 3.49
CA SER A 99 5.21 -18.20 2.79
C SER A 99 6.07 -17.36 3.75
N THR A 100 7.30 -17.08 3.35
CA THR A 100 8.22 -16.14 3.99
C THR A 100 8.29 -14.87 3.16
N LEU A 101 7.95 -13.74 3.76
CA LEU A 101 7.78 -12.45 3.10
C LEU A 101 8.88 -11.47 3.50
N THR A 102 9.53 -10.86 2.52
CA THR A 102 10.21 -9.57 2.68
C THR A 102 9.37 -8.48 2.01
N ALA A 103 9.03 -7.45 2.78
CA ALA A 103 8.22 -6.33 2.29
C ALA A 103 9.12 -5.17 1.86
N LEU A 104 8.90 -4.63 0.67
CA LEU A 104 9.54 -3.41 0.18
C LEU A 104 8.49 -2.32 -0.03
N ASP A 105 8.72 -1.13 0.51
CA ASP A 105 7.89 0.04 0.24
C ASP A 105 8.66 1.34 0.48
N MET A 106 8.49 2.33 -0.40
CA MET A 106 9.18 3.61 -0.27
C MET A 106 8.62 4.48 0.87
N ASN A 107 7.36 4.25 1.28
CA ASN A 107 6.66 5.06 2.26
C ASN A 107 6.62 4.34 3.62
N PRO A 108 7.44 4.77 4.61
CA PRO A 108 7.49 4.13 5.92
C PRO A 108 6.17 4.23 6.71
N SER A 109 5.27 5.13 6.34
CA SER A 109 3.97 5.29 7.00
C SER A 109 3.07 4.06 6.83
N PHE A 110 3.26 3.27 5.78
CA PHE A 110 2.52 2.03 5.59
C PHE A 110 2.93 0.92 6.56
N ILE A 111 4.16 0.92 7.07
CA ILE A 111 4.69 -0.17 7.91
C ILE A 111 3.85 -0.40 9.17
N HIS A 112 3.29 0.66 9.75
CA HIS A 112 2.36 0.54 10.88
C HIS A 112 1.07 -0.20 10.49
N HIS A 113 0.46 0.21 9.37
CA HIS A 113 -0.78 -0.36 8.87
C HIS A 113 -0.60 -1.82 8.44
N PHE A 114 0.48 -2.09 7.69
CA PHE A 114 0.91 -3.42 7.30
C PHE A 114 1.06 -4.35 8.51
N ASN A 115 1.84 -3.95 9.52
CA ASN A 115 2.07 -4.77 10.70
C ASN A 115 0.78 -5.03 11.49
N LYS A 116 -0.16 -4.08 11.49
CA LYS A 116 -1.48 -4.29 12.10
C LYS A 116 -2.29 -5.33 11.33
N ASN A 117 -2.34 -5.22 10.00
CA ASN A 117 -3.10 -6.14 9.15
C ASN A 117 -2.49 -7.56 9.14
N ARG A 118 -1.16 -7.67 9.11
CA ARG A 118 -0.44 -8.95 9.10
C ARG A 118 -0.77 -9.86 10.28
N LYS A 119 -1.16 -9.31 11.43
CA LYS A 119 -1.59 -10.10 12.59
C LYS A 119 -2.82 -10.98 12.28
N ASN A 120 -3.59 -10.64 11.25
CA ASN A 120 -4.74 -11.44 10.80
C ASN A 120 -4.32 -12.63 9.91
N TYR A 121 -3.06 -12.70 9.49
CA TYR A 121 -2.54 -13.67 8.53
C TYR A 121 -1.28 -14.36 9.06
N PRO A 122 -1.39 -15.19 10.11
CA PRO A 122 -0.25 -15.84 10.75
C PRO A 122 0.48 -16.85 9.84
N GLN A 123 -0.14 -17.28 8.74
CA GLN A 123 0.48 -18.16 7.75
C GLN A 123 1.61 -17.49 6.95
N VAL A 124 1.70 -16.16 7.00
CA VAL A 124 2.76 -15.38 6.33
C VAL A 124 3.80 -14.95 7.37
N TYR A 125 5.00 -15.55 7.29
CA TYR A 125 6.12 -15.18 8.13
C TYR A 125 6.82 -13.95 7.56
N LEU A 126 7.03 -12.90 8.38
CA LEU A 126 7.75 -11.70 7.95
C LEU A 126 9.24 -11.88 8.27
N ASP A 127 10.07 -11.88 7.24
CA ASP A 127 11.53 -11.99 7.34
C ASP A 127 12.20 -10.62 7.44
N GLY A 128 11.72 -9.66 6.64
CA GLY A 128 12.32 -8.33 6.57
C GLY A 128 11.40 -7.25 6.04
N VAL A 129 11.78 -5.99 6.31
CA VAL A 129 11.15 -4.79 5.76
C VAL A 129 12.24 -3.89 5.21
N VAL A 130 12.17 -3.56 3.93
CA VAL A 130 13.08 -2.65 3.24
C VAL A 130 12.31 -1.37 2.90
N VAL A 131 12.77 -0.23 3.43
CA VAL A 131 12.16 1.08 3.15
C VAL A 131 12.95 1.77 2.06
N ASN A 132 12.64 1.45 0.81
CA ASN A 132 13.29 2.06 -0.33
C ASN A 132 12.37 2.08 -1.56
N TYR A 133 12.80 2.79 -2.58
CA TYR A 133 12.15 2.85 -3.88
C TYR A 133 12.25 1.51 -4.61
N ALA A 134 11.23 1.16 -5.39
CA ALA A 134 11.26 -0.06 -6.21
C ALA A 134 12.32 0.05 -7.32
N GLU A 135 12.62 1.26 -7.77
CA GLU A 135 13.72 1.52 -8.71
C GLU A 135 15.12 1.46 -8.08
N ASP A 136 15.25 1.49 -6.74
CA ASP A 136 16.52 1.43 -6.02
C ASP A 136 16.54 0.31 -4.96
N MET A 137 16.70 -0.93 -5.43
CA MET A 137 16.69 -2.13 -4.60
C MET A 137 18.08 -2.59 -4.15
N LYS A 138 19.06 -1.68 -3.99
CA LYS A 138 20.44 -2.06 -3.60
C LYS A 138 20.52 -2.80 -2.26
N GLU A 139 19.55 -2.57 -1.38
CA GLU A 139 19.44 -3.22 -0.06
C GLU A 139 18.73 -4.58 -0.12
N VAL A 140 18.16 -4.95 -1.27
CA VAL A 140 17.51 -6.23 -1.50
C VAL A 140 18.55 -7.25 -1.97
N PRO A 141 18.71 -8.39 -1.28
CA PRO A 141 19.67 -9.42 -1.70
C PRO A 141 19.33 -10.03 -3.06
N ILE A 142 20.36 -10.19 -3.91
CA ILE A 142 20.26 -10.86 -5.21
C ILE A 142 20.04 -12.36 -4.98
N ASP A 143 19.30 -13.03 -5.89
CA ASP A 143 19.06 -14.48 -5.92
C ASP A 143 18.53 -15.07 -4.59
N SER A 144 17.82 -14.27 -3.81
CA SER A 144 17.37 -14.64 -2.46
C SER A 144 15.87 -14.92 -2.35
N PHE A 145 15.10 -14.59 -3.39
CA PHE A 145 13.65 -14.73 -3.45
C PHE A 145 13.26 -15.65 -4.59
N ASP A 146 12.17 -16.36 -4.39
CA ASP A 146 11.59 -17.26 -5.37
C ASP A 146 10.68 -16.54 -6.35
N VAL A 147 9.98 -15.51 -5.86
CA VAL A 147 9.00 -14.67 -6.58
C VAL A 147 8.97 -13.25 -6.04
#